data_AF-A0A810QH68-F1
#
_entry.id   AF-A0A810QH68-F1
#
_cell.length_a   1.000
_cell.length_b   1.000
_cell.length_c   1.000
_cell.angle_alpha   90.00
_cell.angle_beta   90.00
_cell.angle_gamma   90.00
#
_symmetry.space_group_name_H-M   'P 1'
#
loop_
_entity.id
_entity.type
_entity.pdbx_description
1 polymer ?
#
loop_
_entity_poly.entity_id
_entity_poly.type
_entity_poly.pdbx_seq_one_letter_code
_entity_poly.pdbx_strand_id
1 'polypeptide(L)'
;MALQDQKMMPPPWLAHREIERYSIGWRMGYGEDYIDRFGDWLGTLSPKERAEYRVLFPEPVTWKGWWDDEDSGEVLEHGDFWVDAWQPEGQPKYTRQWLQQEFAAGRTRELCLFWGHQPAQDSIITKSCLSQWWIEDFYSIANSYLCMEQYMMASKAQLFGDEERCKEILECSVPKQIKALGRKVRGFDQKVWDRLKYAIVLSGNWCKFSQNRDLREFLLSTGDSVLAEASPYDNIWGIGLSASSPEMQDPQKWRGQNLLGFALMEVRDELRRVTQNEMLCDWSTVWEQ
;
A
#
# COMPACT_ATOMS: atom_id res chain seq x y z
N MET A 1 29.28 1.09 -13.30
CA MET A 1 28.62 1.96 -12.30
C MET A 1 29.60 2.17 -11.16
N ALA A 2 29.75 3.36 -10.58
CA ALA A 2 30.76 3.60 -9.54
C ALA A 2 30.52 2.72 -8.31
N LEU A 3 29.26 2.35 -8.06
CA LEU A 3 28.83 1.54 -6.92
C LEU A 3 28.71 0.04 -7.21
N GLN A 4 29.02 -0.43 -8.43
CA GLN A 4 28.65 -1.78 -8.90
C GLN A 4 29.33 -2.93 -8.15
N ASP A 5 30.46 -2.66 -7.48
CA ASP A 5 31.23 -3.62 -6.67
C ASP A 5 31.20 -3.30 -5.17
N GLN A 6 30.45 -2.28 -4.75
CA GLN A 6 30.26 -1.93 -3.35
C GLN A 6 28.96 -2.50 -2.82
N LYS A 7 29.06 -3.18 -1.69
CA LYS A 7 27.94 -3.59 -0.86
C LYS A 7 27.27 -2.35 -0.26
N MET A 8 26.08 -2.01 -0.76
CA MET A 8 25.35 -0.80 -0.39
C MET A 8 24.47 -1.04 0.84
N MET A 9 24.44 -0.12 1.82
CA MET A 9 23.41 -0.21 2.86
C MET A 9 22.04 0.00 2.21
N PRO A 10 20.98 -0.72 2.59
CA PRO A 10 19.64 -0.42 2.10
C PRO A 10 19.20 0.97 2.55
N PRO A 11 18.36 1.70 1.80
CA PRO A 11 17.77 2.93 2.30
C PRO A 11 16.79 2.62 3.46
N PRO A 12 16.51 3.60 4.34
CA PRO A 12 15.67 3.38 5.53
C PRO A 12 14.31 2.71 5.25
N TRP A 13 13.62 3.11 4.16
CA TRP A 13 12.34 2.52 3.76
C TRP A 13 12.43 1.08 3.23
N LEU A 14 13.61 0.57 2.91
CA LEU A 14 13.84 -0.84 2.62
C LEU A 14 14.41 -1.58 3.83
N ALA A 15 15.13 -0.91 4.74
CA ALA A 15 15.67 -1.57 5.93
C ALA A 15 14.57 -1.88 6.95
N HIS A 16 13.73 -0.88 7.27
CA HIS A 16 12.64 -0.97 8.24
C HIS A 16 11.34 -0.47 7.61
N ARG A 17 10.65 -1.36 6.89
CA ARG A 17 9.42 -1.03 6.13
C ARG A 17 8.24 -0.66 7.01
N GLU A 18 8.30 -1.07 8.27
CA GLU A 18 7.33 -0.82 9.32
C GLU A 18 7.54 0.53 10.01
N ILE A 19 8.73 1.13 9.91
CA ILE A 19 9.00 2.46 10.50
C ILE A 19 8.78 3.52 9.42
N GLU A 20 7.59 4.13 9.42
CA GLU A 20 7.26 5.24 8.53
C GLU A 20 8.19 6.45 8.73
N ARG A 21 8.37 7.28 7.69
CA ARG A 21 9.35 8.38 7.64
C ARG A 21 9.37 9.26 8.90
N TYR A 22 8.19 9.64 9.39
CA TYR A 22 8.03 10.56 10.52
C TYR A 22 7.79 9.84 11.85
N SER A 23 7.91 8.51 11.87
CA SER A 23 7.77 7.74 13.10
C SER A 23 8.86 8.12 14.10
N ILE A 24 8.46 8.20 15.38
CA ILE A 24 9.40 8.36 16.49
C ILE A 24 10.38 7.18 16.59
N GLY A 25 10.09 6.05 15.93
CA GLY A 25 10.96 4.88 15.88
C GLY A 25 12.35 5.14 15.31
N TRP A 26 12.51 6.19 14.47
CA TRP A 26 13.81 6.65 13.97
C TRP A 26 14.61 7.50 14.95
N ARG A 27 14.00 7.97 16.05
CA ARG A 27 14.62 8.90 17.01
C ARG A 27 14.69 8.37 18.44
N MET A 28 13.81 7.44 18.78
CA MET A 28 13.65 6.88 20.13
C MET A 28 13.28 5.39 20.09
N GLY A 29 13.50 4.73 18.95
CA GLY A 29 13.16 3.32 18.73
C GLY A 29 14.34 2.54 18.17
N TYR A 30 14.09 1.29 17.78
CA TYR A 30 15.14 0.41 17.28
C TYR A 30 15.68 0.79 15.90
N GLY A 31 15.08 1.78 15.22
CA GLY A 31 15.58 2.31 13.95
C GLY A 31 16.63 3.42 14.09
N GLU A 32 16.80 3.99 15.30
CA GLU A 32 17.73 5.12 15.55
C GLU A 32 19.18 4.75 15.21
N ASP A 33 19.68 3.64 15.74
CA ASP A 33 21.03 3.15 15.42
C ASP A 33 21.22 2.95 13.90
N TYR A 34 20.20 2.40 13.23
CA TYR A 34 20.26 2.15 11.80
C TYR A 34 20.36 3.44 10.98
N ILE A 35 19.54 4.44 11.27
CA ILE A 35 19.52 5.68 10.49
C ILE A 35 20.79 6.50 10.69
N ASP A 36 21.40 6.44 11.88
CA ASP A 36 22.70 7.05 12.17
C ASP A 36 23.83 6.36 11.37
N ARG A 37 23.93 5.03 11.45
CA ARG A 37 24.92 4.26 10.66
C ARG A 37 24.73 4.45 9.17
N PHE A 38 23.49 4.48 8.70
CA PHE A 38 23.16 4.77 7.31
C PHE A 38 23.65 6.16 6.90
N GLY A 39 23.43 7.18 7.74
CA GLY A 39 23.91 8.54 7.53
C GLY A 39 25.43 8.63 7.44
N ASP A 40 26.14 7.99 8.37
CA ASP A 40 27.60 7.91 8.37
C ASP A 40 28.14 7.26 7.10
N TRP A 41 27.58 6.10 6.73
CA TRP A 41 27.95 5.39 5.50
C TRP A 41 27.67 6.24 4.26
N LEU A 42 26.49 6.84 4.14
CA LEU A 42 26.14 7.71 3.03
C LEU A 42 27.09 8.92 2.93
N GLY A 43 27.56 9.42 4.07
CA GLY A 43 28.56 10.48 4.18
C GLY A 43 29.94 10.11 3.64
N THR A 44 30.27 8.80 3.60
CA THR A 44 31.53 8.32 3.00
C THR A 44 31.53 8.37 1.48
N LEU A 45 30.35 8.43 0.85
CA LEU A 45 30.19 8.43 -0.60
C LEU A 45 30.47 9.82 -1.21
N SER A 46 31.19 9.83 -2.34
CA SER A 46 31.37 11.03 -3.15
C SER A 46 30.03 11.59 -3.64
N PRO A 47 29.95 12.88 -4.04
CA PRO A 47 28.72 13.44 -4.60
C PRO A 47 28.17 12.66 -5.80
N LYS A 48 29.07 12.09 -6.63
CA LYS A 48 28.68 11.27 -7.79
C LYS A 48 28.08 9.93 -7.36
N GLU A 49 28.69 9.27 -6.38
CA GLU A 49 28.18 8.01 -5.83
C GLU A 49 26.83 8.22 -5.13
N ARG A 50 26.66 9.31 -4.37
CA ARG A 50 25.36 9.65 -3.77
C ARG A 50 24.28 9.87 -4.83
N ALA A 51 24.59 10.58 -5.92
CA ALA A 51 23.65 10.74 -7.03
C ALA A 51 23.28 9.41 -7.70
N GLU A 52 24.26 8.52 -7.88
CA GLU A 52 24.04 7.16 -8.41
C GLU A 52 23.18 6.33 -7.45
N TYR A 53 23.45 6.39 -6.15
CA TYR A 53 22.67 5.71 -5.10
C TYR A 53 21.20 6.15 -5.11
N ARG A 54 20.93 7.46 -5.19
CA ARG A 54 19.56 8.02 -5.27
C ARG A 54 18.79 7.51 -6.48
N VAL A 55 19.47 7.26 -7.61
CA VAL A 55 18.85 6.70 -8.82
C VAL A 55 18.55 5.21 -8.65
N LEU A 56 19.45 4.46 -8.01
CA LEU A 56 19.24 3.03 -7.73
C LEU A 56 18.14 2.80 -6.70
N PHE A 57 18.03 3.68 -5.70
CA PHE A 57 17.08 3.59 -4.60
C PHE A 57 16.22 4.86 -4.56
N PRO A 58 15.23 4.96 -5.45
CA PRO A 58 14.38 6.13 -5.48
C PRO A 58 13.42 6.10 -4.29
N GLU A 59 13.07 7.28 -3.76
CA GLU A 59 12.15 7.42 -2.62
C GLU A 59 10.79 6.83 -2.98
N PRO A 60 10.14 6.07 -2.09
CA PRO A 60 8.71 5.79 -2.22
C PRO A 60 7.90 7.09 -2.07
N VAL A 61 6.67 7.10 -2.55
CA VAL A 61 5.73 8.23 -2.44
C VAL A 61 5.64 8.75 -0.99
N THR A 62 5.59 7.85 -0.01
CA THR A 62 5.49 8.19 1.42
C THR A 62 6.78 8.75 2.03
N TRP A 63 7.86 8.83 1.25
CA TRP A 63 9.16 9.39 1.65
C TRP A 63 9.62 10.54 0.76
N LYS A 64 8.71 11.10 -0.05
CA LYS A 64 9.06 12.09 -1.06
C LYS A 64 9.72 13.34 -0.48
N GLY A 65 10.89 13.70 -0.98
CA GLY A 65 11.70 14.83 -0.53
C GLY A 65 12.68 14.49 0.60
N TRP A 66 12.73 13.25 1.08
CA TRP A 66 13.65 12.83 2.13
C TRP A 66 15.12 13.09 1.81
N TRP A 67 15.53 12.88 0.57
CA TRP A 67 16.91 13.09 0.13
C TRP A 67 17.38 14.54 0.23
N ASP A 68 16.45 15.48 0.12
CA ASP A 68 16.73 16.92 0.08
C ASP A 68 16.25 17.62 1.36
N ASP A 69 15.84 16.84 2.38
CA ASP A 69 15.28 17.33 3.64
C ASP A 69 14.06 18.24 3.44
N GLU A 70 13.22 17.88 2.45
CA GLU A 70 12.00 18.60 2.08
C GLU A 70 10.76 17.75 2.35
N ASP A 71 9.64 18.40 2.67
CA ASP A 71 8.32 17.77 2.72
C ASP A 71 7.52 18.13 1.47
N SER A 72 7.86 17.46 0.36
CA SER A 72 7.26 17.72 -0.97
C SER A 72 6.19 16.70 -1.37
N GLY A 73 5.78 15.86 -0.41
CA GLY A 73 4.61 15.01 -0.51
C GLY A 73 3.35 15.86 -0.60
N GLU A 74 2.41 15.46 -1.47
CA GLU A 74 1.07 16.03 -1.44
C GLU A 74 0.24 15.23 -0.44
N VAL A 75 -0.59 15.89 0.36
CA VAL A 75 -1.45 15.26 1.35
C VAL A 75 -2.91 15.68 1.15
N LEU A 76 -3.83 14.75 1.42
CA LEU A 76 -5.24 15.06 1.54
C LEU A 76 -5.60 15.28 2.99
N GLU A 77 -6.15 16.44 3.33
CA GLU A 77 -6.43 16.82 4.71
C GLU A 77 -7.92 17.06 4.97
N HIS A 78 -8.43 16.61 6.10
CA HIS A 78 -9.76 16.95 6.60
C HIS A 78 -9.75 17.08 8.13
N GLY A 79 -9.83 18.32 8.62
CA GLY A 79 -9.61 18.58 10.05
C GLY A 79 -8.18 18.22 10.43
N ASP A 80 -8.03 17.40 11.46
CA ASP A 80 -6.72 16.89 11.92
C ASP A 80 -6.29 15.59 11.21
N PHE A 81 -7.14 15.03 10.36
CA PHE A 81 -6.83 13.83 9.59
C PHE A 81 -6.09 14.20 8.30
N TRP A 82 -5.02 13.49 8.00
CA TRP A 82 -4.29 13.59 6.74
C TRP A 82 -3.88 12.20 6.22
N VAL A 83 -3.68 12.10 4.91
CA VAL A 83 -3.17 10.90 4.24
C VAL A 83 -2.41 11.31 2.98
N ASP A 84 -1.33 10.60 2.66
CA ASP A 84 -0.52 10.87 1.46
C ASP A 84 -1.36 10.74 0.17
N ALA A 85 -1.25 11.75 -0.69
CA ALA A 85 -1.78 11.73 -2.04
C ALA A 85 -0.69 11.19 -2.99
N TRP A 86 -0.93 9.99 -3.53
CA TRP A 86 0.03 9.32 -4.42
C TRP A 86 0.04 9.88 -5.84
N GLN A 87 -1.06 10.54 -6.21
CA GLN A 87 -1.24 11.27 -7.46
C GLN A 87 -1.83 12.64 -7.13
N PRO A 88 -1.74 13.62 -8.05
CA PRO A 88 -2.35 14.92 -7.85
C PRO A 88 -3.82 14.84 -7.42
N GLU A 89 -4.17 15.60 -6.38
CA GLU A 89 -5.50 15.64 -5.77
C GLU A 89 -6.00 14.28 -5.21
N GLY A 90 -5.10 13.31 -5.05
CA GLY A 90 -5.43 11.97 -4.56
C GLY A 90 -6.23 11.10 -5.55
N GLN A 91 -6.20 11.46 -6.84
CA GLN A 91 -6.92 10.72 -7.87
C GLN A 91 -6.29 9.34 -8.13
N PRO A 92 -7.07 8.30 -8.43
CA PRO A 92 -6.49 7.04 -8.87
C PRO A 92 -5.72 7.18 -10.19
N LYS A 93 -4.51 6.64 -10.27
CA LYS A 93 -3.76 6.42 -11.51
C LYS A 93 -4.52 5.48 -12.44
N TYR A 94 -5.16 4.45 -11.89
CA TYR A 94 -5.97 3.50 -12.64
C TYR A 94 -7.45 3.62 -12.31
N THR A 95 -8.29 3.64 -13.36
CA THR A 95 -9.74 3.72 -13.22
C THR A 95 -10.44 2.74 -14.17
N ARG A 96 -11.72 2.47 -13.90
CA ARG A 96 -12.56 1.70 -14.83
C ARG A 96 -12.62 2.37 -16.20
N GLN A 97 -12.70 3.71 -16.25
CA GLN A 97 -12.74 4.45 -17.51
C GLN A 97 -11.45 4.25 -18.32
N TRP A 98 -10.29 4.34 -17.65
CA TRP A 98 -9.00 4.03 -18.28
C TRP A 98 -9.00 2.62 -18.87
N LEU A 99 -9.42 1.61 -18.10
CA LEU A 99 -9.43 0.22 -18.55
C LEU A 99 -10.40 0.00 -19.73
N GLN A 100 -11.56 0.65 -19.72
CA GLN A 100 -12.50 0.62 -20.83
C GLN A 100 -11.91 1.24 -22.10
N GLN A 101 -11.13 2.31 -21.98
CA GLN A 101 -10.42 2.92 -23.10
C GLN A 101 -9.30 2.03 -23.64
N GLU A 102 -8.50 1.38 -22.77
CA GLU A 102 -7.51 0.37 -23.17
C GLU A 102 -8.18 -0.74 -24.00
N PHE A 103 -9.30 -1.27 -23.49
CA PHE A 103 -10.04 -2.35 -24.12
C PHE A 103 -10.65 -1.93 -25.47
N ALA A 104 -11.28 -0.75 -25.53
CA ALA A 104 -11.85 -0.20 -26.77
C ALA A 104 -10.77 0.09 -27.83
N ALA A 105 -9.54 0.39 -27.40
CA ALA A 105 -8.39 0.56 -28.27
C ALA A 105 -7.75 -0.77 -28.71
N GLY A 106 -8.34 -1.92 -28.37
CA GLY A 106 -7.85 -3.25 -28.74
C GLY A 106 -6.62 -3.71 -27.95
N ARG A 107 -6.25 -3.02 -26.86
CA ARG A 107 -5.16 -3.46 -25.98
C ARG A 107 -5.67 -4.57 -25.08
N THR A 108 -5.15 -5.77 -25.25
CA THR A 108 -5.42 -6.90 -24.36
C THR A 108 -4.57 -6.81 -23.09
N ARG A 109 -5.24 -6.88 -21.94
CA ARG A 109 -4.61 -7.00 -20.62
C ARG A 109 -5.12 -8.28 -19.97
N GLU A 110 -4.23 -9.07 -19.39
CA GLU A 110 -4.64 -10.21 -18.58
C GLU A 110 -5.38 -9.72 -17.33
N LEU A 111 -6.45 -10.42 -16.94
CA LEU A 111 -7.22 -10.10 -15.75
C LEU A 111 -6.89 -11.10 -14.63
N CYS A 112 -6.37 -10.61 -13.51
CA CYS A 112 -6.23 -11.39 -12.29
C CYS A 112 -7.47 -11.17 -11.42
N LEU A 113 -8.44 -12.07 -11.58
CA LEU A 113 -9.73 -12.00 -10.90
C LEU A 113 -9.65 -12.69 -9.55
N PHE A 114 -9.91 -11.97 -8.46
CA PHE A 114 -9.84 -12.51 -7.11
C PHE A 114 -11.13 -12.27 -6.33
N TRP A 115 -11.47 -13.20 -5.45
CA TRP A 115 -12.59 -13.10 -4.51
C TRP A 115 -12.42 -14.12 -3.40
N GLY A 116 -12.91 -13.81 -2.20
CA GLY A 116 -12.64 -14.59 -0.99
C GLY A 116 -11.30 -14.24 -0.34
N HIS A 117 -11.12 -14.71 0.89
CA HIS A 117 -10.00 -14.31 1.78
C HIS A 117 -9.39 -15.49 2.54
N GLN A 118 -9.83 -16.71 2.28
CA GLN A 118 -9.36 -17.89 2.99
C GLN A 118 -8.02 -18.36 2.38
N PRO A 119 -7.03 -18.74 3.21
CA PRO A 119 -5.82 -19.43 2.75
C PRO A 119 -6.17 -20.75 2.05
N ALA A 120 -5.29 -21.21 1.17
CA ALA A 120 -5.36 -22.58 0.67
C ALA A 120 -5.06 -23.58 1.81
N GLN A 121 -5.50 -24.83 1.65
CA GLN A 121 -5.31 -25.89 2.67
C GLN A 121 -3.85 -26.09 3.10
N ASP A 122 -2.89 -25.75 2.24
CA ASP A 122 -1.46 -25.96 2.46
C ASP A 122 -0.69 -24.69 2.86
N SER A 123 -1.38 -23.63 3.32
CA SER A 123 -0.79 -22.30 3.61
C SER A 123 -0.10 -21.61 2.43
N ILE A 124 -0.29 -22.13 1.21
CA ILE A 124 0.18 -21.49 -0.02
C ILE A 124 -0.61 -20.20 -0.24
N ILE A 125 0.11 -19.10 -0.44
CA ILE A 125 -0.49 -17.81 -0.79
C ILE A 125 -1.12 -17.93 -2.18
N THR A 126 -2.38 -17.53 -2.25
CA THR A 126 -3.12 -17.46 -3.50
C THR A 126 -3.69 -16.06 -3.66
N LYS A 127 -4.39 -15.82 -4.78
CA LYS A 127 -5.07 -14.55 -5.06
C LYS A 127 -6.02 -14.07 -3.96
N SER A 128 -6.45 -14.93 -3.04
CA SER A 128 -7.24 -14.51 -1.87
C SER A 128 -6.49 -13.55 -0.95
N CYS A 129 -5.16 -13.50 -0.99
CA CYS A 129 -4.37 -12.54 -0.20
C CYS A 129 -4.53 -11.08 -0.63
N LEU A 130 -5.01 -10.85 -1.87
CA LEU A 130 -5.38 -9.54 -2.40
C LEU A 130 -6.65 -8.99 -1.74
N SER A 131 -7.41 -9.83 -1.03
CA SER A 131 -8.60 -9.39 -0.30
C SER A 131 -8.25 -8.50 0.89
N GLN A 132 -9.10 -7.51 1.17
CA GLN A 132 -8.98 -6.71 2.38
C GLN A 132 -9.22 -7.50 3.67
N TRP A 133 -9.83 -8.69 3.56
CA TRP A 133 -10.17 -9.55 4.69
C TRP A 133 -9.13 -10.66 4.95
N TRP A 134 -8.07 -10.72 4.13
CA TRP A 134 -6.95 -11.61 4.41
C TRP A 134 -6.29 -11.20 5.73
N ILE A 135 -6.16 -12.16 6.64
CA ILE A 135 -5.55 -11.96 7.95
C ILE A 135 -4.04 -12.04 7.79
N GLU A 136 -3.38 -10.90 7.94
CA GLU A 136 -1.93 -10.76 8.01
C GLU A 136 -1.65 -9.43 8.69
N ASP A 137 -0.84 -9.46 9.74
CA ASP A 137 -0.57 -8.28 10.54
C ASP A 137 0.31 -7.28 9.76
N PHE A 138 0.06 -6.00 9.94
CA PHE A 138 0.95 -4.92 9.51
C PHE A 138 0.80 -3.71 10.44
N TYR A 139 1.81 -2.84 10.43
CA TYR A 139 1.88 -1.66 11.25
C TYR A 139 1.68 -0.39 10.44
N SER A 140 1.02 0.61 11.01
CA SER A 140 1.01 1.97 10.47
C SER A 140 0.89 2.99 11.59
N ILE A 141 1.72 4.03 11.52
CA ILE A 141 1.88 5.11 12.50
C ILE A 141 2.14 4.61 13.92
N ALA A 142 1.08 4.27 14.64
CA ALA A 142 1.07 3.91 16.05
C ALA A 142 0.36 2.58 16.35
N ASN A 143 -0.30 1.96 15.35
CA ASN A 143 -1.17 0.82 15.56
C ASN A 143 -0.78 -0.36 14.68
N SER A 144 -0.97 -1.57 15.22
CA SER A 144 -0.98 -2.81 14.45
C SER A 144 -2.39 -3.11 13.97
N TYR A 145 -2.50 -3.61 12.74
CA TYR A 145 -3.74 -3.99 12.10
C TYR A 145 -3.65 -5.43 11.63
N LEU A 146 -4.68 -6.22 11.94
CA LEU A 146 -4.72 -7.65 11.55
C LEU A 146 -5.13 -7.89 10.10
N CYS A 147 -5.77 -6.89 9.48
CA CYS A 147 -6.15 -6.90 8.08
C CYS A 147 -6.50 -5.49 7.58
N MET A 148 -6.62 -5.36 6.27
CA MET A 148 -6.95 -4.08 5.63
C MET A 148 -8.35 -3.56 5.96
N GLU A 149 -9.33 -4.43 6.20
CA GLU A 149 -10.67 -3.98 6.63
C GLU A 149 -10.60 -3.28 7.99
N GLN A 150 -9.74 -3.75 8.91
CA GLN A 150 -9.53 -3.10 10.20
C GLN A 150 -8.91 -1.71 10.03
N TYR A 151 -7.85 -1.62 9.24
CA TYR A 151 -7.21 -0.35 8.89
C TYR A 151 -8.22 0.63 8.27
N MET A 152 -8.89 0.22 7.20
CA MET A 152 -9.84 1.08 6.47
C MET A 152 -10.96 1.59 7.39
N MET A 153 -11.51 0.74 8.25
CA MET A 153 -12.58 1.15 9.17
C MET A 153 -12.07 2.01 10.33
N ALA A 154 -10.85 1.76 10.84
CA ALA A 154 -10.22 2.60 11.87
C ALA A 154 -9.88 3.98 11.31
N SER A 155 -9.25 4.07 10.14
CA SER A 155 -8.98 5.33 9.44
C SER A 155 -10.26 6.10 9.13
N LYS A 156 -11.35 5.38 8.77
CA LYS A 156 -12.67 6.00 8.62
C LYS A 156 -13.17 6.62 9.93
N ALA A 157 -13.03 5.92 11.06
CA ALA A 157 -13.42 6.46 12.36
C ALA A 157 -12.57 7.69 12.74
N GLN A 158 -11.25 7.63 12.52
CA GLN A 158 -10.33 8.76 12.74
C GLN A 158 -10.70 9.98 11.88
N LEU A 159 -10.96 9.76 10.59
CA LEU A 159 -11.35 10.81 9.64
C LEU A 159 -12.58 11.61 10.10
N PHE A 160 -13.53 10.96 10.79
CA PHE A 160 -14.75 11.59 11.29
C PHE A 160 -14.70 11.89 12.80
N GLY A 161 -13.53 11.79 13.44
CA GLY A 161 -13.34 12.10 14.85
C GLY A 161 -14.08 11.15 15.82
N ASP A 162 -14.42 9.93 15.40
CA ASP A 162 -15.11 8.94 16.21
C ASP A 162 -14.12 8.03 16.95
N GLU A 163 -13.46 8.57 17.96
CA GLU A 163 -12.45 7.86 18.76
C GLU A 163 -13.00 6.60 19.43
N GLU A 164 -14.25 6.62 19.87
CA GLU A 164 -14.92 5.48 20.51
C GLU A 164 -15.05 4.32 19.53
N ARG A 165 -15.54 4.56 18.30
CA ARG A 165 -15.59 3.51 17.27
C ARG A 165 -14.21 3.08 16.81
N CYS A 166 -13.25 4.01 16.71
CA CYS A 166 -11.88 3.69 16.36
C CYS A 166 -11.30 2.65 17.33
N LYS A 167 -11.44 2.88 18.64
CA LYS A 167 -10.99 1.95 19.68
C LYS A 167 -11.66 0.57 19.56
N GLU A 168 -12.98 0.53 19.42
CA GLU A 168 -13.69 -0.76 19.26
C GLU A 168 -13.27 -1.53 18.01
N ILE A 169 -12.97 -0.82 16.92
CA ILE A 169 -12.48 -1.43 15.67
C ILE A 169 -11.08 -2.03 15.87
N LEU A 170 -10.19 -1.30 16.54
CA LEU A 170 -8.82 -1.76 16.83
C LEU A 170 -8.80 -2.97 17.78
N GLU A 171 -9.76 -3.05 18.71
CA GLU A 171 -9.91 -4.20 19.64
C GLU A 171 -10.59 -5.42 19.00
N CYS A 172 -11.22 -5.28 17.83
CA CYS A 172 -12.00 -6.34 17.20
C CYS A 172 -11.15 -7.17 16.22
N SER A 173 -11.16 -8.50 16.37
CA SER A 173 -10.39 -9.42 15.51
C SER A 173 -11.17 -10.10 14.38
N VAL A 174 -12.46 -9.79 14.24
CA VAL A 174 -13.36 -10.48 13.30
C VAL A 174 -13.76 -9.54 12.15
N PRO A 175 -13.27 -9.76 10.90
CA PRO A 175 -13.48 -8.84 9.77
C PRO A 175 -14.95 -8.45 9.51
N LYS A 176 -15.86 -9.40 9.67
CA LYS A 176 -17.31 -9.14 9.52
C LYS A 176 -17.84 -8.17 10.58
N GLN A 177 -17.35 -8.25 11.82
CA GLN A 177 -17.74 -7.36 12.91
C GLN A 177 -17.08 -5.98 12.74
N ILE A 178 -15.80 -5.95 12.36
CA ILE A 178 -15.07 -4.73 11.99
C ILE A 178 -15.84 -3.92 10.94
N LYS A 179 -16.23 -4.56 9.83
CA LYS A 179 -17.06 -3.92 8.79
C LYS A 179 -18.41 -3.43 9.32
N ALA A 180 -19.01 -4.14 10.27
CA ALA A 180 -20.26 -3.73 10.90
C ALA A 180 -20.07 -2.51 11.82
N LEU A 181 -18.95 -2.42 12.55
CA LEU A 181 -18.59 -1.26 13.37
C LEU A 181 -18.31 -0.04 12.50
N GLY A 182 -17.55 -0.18 11.42
CA GLY A 182 -17.23 0.94 10.53
C GLY A 182 -18.42 1.49 9.73
N ARG A 183 -19.53 0.75 9.63
CA ARG A 183 -20.82 1.27 9.15
C ARG A 183 -21.55 2.16 10.16
N LYS A 184 -21.15 2.12 11.44
CA LYS A 184 -21.75 2.88 12.55
C LYS A 184 -20.90 4.07 12.99
N VAL A 185 -19.85 4.42 12.24
CA VAL A 185 -19.04 5.61 12.49
C VAL A 185 -19.93 6.86 12.48
N ARG A 186 -19.86 7.62 13.56
CA ARG A 186 -20.57 8.89 13.77
C ARG A 186 -19.93 9.98 12.91
N GLY A 187 -20.70 11.02 12.60
CA GLY A 187 -20.20 12.14 11.81
C GLY A 187 -19.89 11.82 10.34
N PHE A 188 -20.28 10.64 9.85
CA PHE A 188 -19.97 10.20 8.49
C PHE A 188 -20.53 11.15 7.43
N ASP A 189 -19.64 11.72 6.62
CA ASP A 189 -19.95 12.47 5.42
C ASP A 189 -19.47 11.70 4.18
N GLN A 190 -20.41 11.40 3.27
CA GLN A 190 -20.12 10.62 2.08
C GLN A 190 -19.16 11.33 1.12
N LYS A 191 -19.24 12.67 0.98
CA LYS A 191 -18.37 13.42 0.06
C LYS A 191 -16.95 13.47 0.58
N VAL A 192 -16.78 13.67 1.89
CA VAL A 192 -15.47 13.60 2.55
C VAL A 192 -14.89 12.21 2.39
N TRP A 193 -15.68 11.16 2.66
CA TRP A 193 -15.24 9.77 2.46
C TRP A 193 -14.86 9.50 1.01
N ASP A 194 -15.66 9.92 0.02
CA ASP A 194 -15.37 9.69 -1.38
C ASP A 194 -14.08 10.36 -1.85
N ARG A 195 -13.71 11.50 -1.26
CA ARG A 195 -12.46 12.19 -1.53
C ARG A 195 -11.24 11.46 -0.94
N LEU A 196 -11.31 10.92 0.28
CA LEU A 196 -10.14 10.36 0.97
C LEU A 196 -10.03 8.83 0.93
N LYS A 197 -11.13 8.08 0.74
CA LYS A 197 -11.16 6.61 0.89
C LYS A 197 -10.14 5.89 0.02
N TYR A 198 -9.88 6.41 -1.18
CA TYR A 198 -8.95 5.80 -2.12
C TYR A 198 -7.51 5.88 -1.58
N ALA A 199 -7.07 7.09 -1.23
CA ALA A 199 -5.75 7.32 -0.63
C ALA A 199 -5.55 6.54 0.67
N ILE A 200 -6.59 6.43 1.51
CA ILE A 200 -6.57 5.59 2.72
C ILE A 200 -6.31 4.13 2.37
N VAL A 201 -7.11 3.53 1.49
CA VAL A 201 -6.94 2.12 1.13
C VAL A 201 -5.62 1.87 0.41
N LEU A 202 -5.16 2.83 -0.40
CA LEU A 202 -3.87 2.77 -1.06
C LEU A 202 -2.71 2.74 -0.05
N SER A 203 -2.71 3.66 0.92
CA SER A 203 -1.70 3.77 1.97
C SER A 203 -1.68 2.52 2.87
N GLY A 204 -2.84 2.01 3.28
CA GLY A 204 -2.89 0.78 4.06
C GLY A 204 -2.38 -0.44 3.29
N ASN A 205 -2.74 -0.58 2.00
CA ASN A 205 -2.22 -1.69 1.19
C ASN A 205 -0.71 -1.56 0.96
N TRP A 206 -0.18 -0.33 0.85
CA TRP A 206 1.26 -0.11 0.86
C TRP A 206 1.90 -0.64 2.13
N CYS A 207 1.39 -0.30 3.32
CA CYS A 207 1.91 -0.82 4.59
C CYS A 207 1.84 -2.36 4.62
N LYS A 208 0.68 -2.95 4.31
CA LYS A 208 0.49 -4.40 4.27
C LYS A 208 1.47 -5.12 3.35
N PHE A 209 1.54 -4.71 2.08
CA PHE A 209 2.32 -5.42 1.06
C PHE A 209 3.80 -5.05 1.08
N SER A 210 4.20 -3.89 1.60
CA SER A 210 5.62 -3.60 1.78
C SER A 210 6.22 -4.46 2.90
N GLN A 211 5.54 -4.51 4.05
CA GLN A 211 6.02 -5.19 5.26
C GLN A 211 5.99 -6.72 5.15
N ASN A 212 5.00 -7.29 4.45
CA ASN A 212 4.86 -8.74 4.31
C ASN A 212 5.48 -9.24 3.01
N ARG A 213 6.68 -9.83 3.10
CA ARG A 213 7.48 -10.25 1.94
C ARG A 213 6.73 -11.21 1.02
N ASP A 214 6.10 -12.26 1.56
CA ASP A 214 5.45 -13.24 0.69
C ASP A 214 4.21 -12.68 -0.02
N LEU A 215 3.50 -11.75 0.64
CA LEU A 215 2.40 -11.00 0.01
C LEU A 215 2.93 -10.06 -1.08
N ARG A 216 4.06 -9.39 -0.82
CA ARG A 216 4.76 -8.54 -1.80
C ARG A 216 5.10 -9.32 -3.06
N GLU A 217 5.75 -10.46 -2.90
CA GLU A 217 6.18 -11.31 -4.02
C GLU A 217 4.97 -11.80 -4.81
N PHE A 218 3.89 -12.18 -4.12
CA PHE A 218 2.65 -12.53 -4.80
C PHE A 218 2.11 -11.36 -5.63
N LEU A 219 2.01 -10.16 -5.05
CA LEU A 219 1.52 -8.97 -5.75
C LEU A 219 2.40 -8.62 -6.97
N LEU A 220 3.73 -8.66 -6.82
CA LEU A 220 4.68 -8.44 -7.92
C LEU A 220 4.55 -9.51 -9.02
N SER A 221 4.32 -10.77 -8.64
CA SER A 221 4.15 -11.90 -9.58
C SER A 221 2.95 -11.75 -10.52
N THR A 222 1.98 -10.89 -10.17
CA THR A 222 0.83 -10.58 -11.06
C THR A 222 1.23 -9.80 -12.31
N GLY A 223 2.50 -9.35 -12.41
CA GLY A 223 3.06 -8.72 -13.59
C GLY A 223 2.30 -7.46 -13.98
N ASP A 224 1.84 -7.40 -15.21
CA ASP A 224 1.05 -6.28 -15.74
C ASP A 224 -0.46 -6.59 -15.79
N SER A 225 -0.90 -7.67 -15.14
CA SER A 225 -2.31 -8.03 -15.06
C SER A 225 -3.12 -6.92 -14.38
N VAL A 226 -4.34 -6.72 -14.85
CA VAL A 226 -5.33 -5.90 -14.15
C VAL A 226 -5.92 -6.72 -13.02
N LEU A 227 -5.77 -6.24 -11.80
CA LEU A 227 -6.34 -6.89 -10.61
C LEU A 227 -7.80 -6.50 -10.51
N ALA A 228 -8.69 -7.47 -10.32
CA ALA A 228 -10.12 -7.19 -10.18
C ALA A 228 -10.80 -8.03 -9.10
N GLU A 229 -11.45 -7.35 -8.16
CA GLU A 229 -12.20 -8.01 -7.11
C GLU A 229 -13.59 -8.43 -7.64
N ALA A 230 -13.75 -9.73 -7.89
CA ALA A 230 -14.96 -10.38 -8.42
C ALA A 230 -16.06 -10.57 -7.35
N SER A 231 -16.34 -9.50 -6.60
CA SER A 231 -17.41 -9.45 -5.61
C SER A 231 -18.74 -9.02 -6.26
N PRO A 232 -19.80 -9.86 -6.22
CA PRO A 232 -21.11 -9.49 -6.77
C PRO A 232 -21.88 -8.48 -5.90
N TYR A 233 -21.40 -8.22 -4.68
CA TYR A 233 -22.08 -7.39 -3.69
C TYR A 233 -21.40 -6.02 -3.49
N ASP A 234 -20.26 -5.78 -4.14
CA ASP A 234 -19.48 -4.56 -4.00
C ASP A 234 -19.30 -3.86 -5.35
N ASN A 235 -19.95 -2.71 -5.51
CA ASN A 235 -19.87 -1.87 -6.70
C ASN A 235 -18.84 -0.73 -6.55
N ILE A 236 -18.15 -0.62 -5.41
CA ILE A 236 -17.16 0.42 -5.16
C ILE A 236 -15.77 -0.22 -5.24
N TRP A 237 -15.47 -1.15 -4.35
CA TRP A 237 -14.16 -1.81 -4.29
C TRP A 237 -14.03 -2.94 -5.30
N GLY A 238 -15.15 -3.60 -5.63
CA GLY A 238 -15.21 -4.68 -6.62
C GLY A 238 -15.84 -4.31 -7.96
N ILE A 239 -15.90 -5.30 -8.85
CA ILE A 239 -16.46 -5.17 -10.21
C ILE A 239 -17.99 -5.33 -10.26
N GLY A 240 -18.64 -5.68 -9.15
CA GLY A 240 -20.09 -5.89 -9.08
C GLY A 240 -20.60 -7.12 -9.82
N LEU A 241 -19.73 -8.11 -10.06
CA LEU A 241 -20.02 -9.35 -10.76
C LEU A 241 -19.44 -10.55 -10.00
N SER A 242 -20.13 -11.68 -10.07
CA SER A 242 -19.66 -12.96 -9.50
C SER A 242 -18.43 -13.48 -10.26
N ALA A 243 -17.55 -14.20 -9.56
CA ALA A 243 -16.45 -14.95 -10.15
C ALA A 243 -16.88 -16.03 -11.17
N SER A 244 -18.16 -16.39 -11.20
CA SER A 244 -18.76 -17.31 -12.18
C SER A 244 -19.39 -16.60 -13.39
N SER A 245 -19.44 -15.26 -13.40
CA SER A 245 -20.07 -14.53 -14.50
C SER A 245 -19.15 -14.50 -15.72
N PRO A 246 -19.61 -14.92 -16.92
CA PRO A 246 -18.81 -14.80 -18.14
C PRO A 246 -18.52 -13.34 -18.51
N GLU A 247 -19.34 -12.40 -18.01
CA GLU A 247 -19.17 -10.96 -18.26
C GLU A 247 -18.00 -10.35 -17.48
N MET A 248 -17.44 -11.06 -16.50
CA MET A 248 -16.34 -10.54 -15.68
C MET A 248 -15.06 -10.25 -16.48
N GLN A 249 -14.91 -10.91 -17.63
CA GLN A 249 -13.77 -10.72 -18.53
C GLN A 249 -13.88 -9.47 -19.40
N ASP A 250 -15.03 -8.79 -19.38
CA ASP A 250 -15.30 -7.61 -20.18
C ASP A 250 -15.47 -6.38 -19.26
N PRO A 251 -14.45 -5.51 -19.15
CA PRO A 251 -14.53 -4.27 -18.37
C PRO A 251 -15.68 -3.33 -18.76
N GLN A 252 -16.23 -3.47 -19.98
CA GLN A 252 -17.40 -2.69 -20.39
C GLN A 252 -18.67 -3.14 -19.66
N LYS A 253 -18.73 -4.39 -19.21
CA LYS A 253 -19.88 -4.98 -18.51
C LYS A 253 -19.80 -4.90 -17.00
N TRP A 254 -18.67 -4.45 -16.44
CA TRP A 254 -18.51 -4.27 -15.01
C TRP A 254 -19.52 -3.25 -14.47
N ARG A 255 -20.12 -3.59 -13.33
CA ARG A 255 -21.14 -2.76 -12.66
C ARG A 255 -20.53 -1.94 -11.53
N GLY A 256 -19.38 -2.38 -11.02
CA GLY A 256 -18.61 -1.71 -9.99
C GLY A 256 -17.43 -0.88 -10.52
N GLN A 257 -16.77 -0.18 -9.60
CA GLN A 257 -15.64 0.70 -9.88
C GLN A 257 -14.28 0.00 -9.75
N ASN A 258 -14.21 -1.16 -9.09
CA ASN A 258 -12.98 -1.93 -8.89
C ASN A 258 -11.84 -1.15 -8.20
N LEU A 259 -12.16 -0.24 -7.27
CA LEU A 259 -11.16 0.63 -6.65
C LEU A 259 -10.05 -0.17 -5.94
N LEU A 260 -10.36 -1.35 -5.38
CA LEU A 260 -9.36 -2.15 -4.66
C LEU A 260 -8.31 -2.71 -5.63
N GLY A 261 -8.77 -3.27 -6.75
CA GLY A 261 -7.88 -3.80 -7.78
C GLY A 261 -6.93 -2.73 -8.31
N PHE A 262 -7.45 -1.53 -8.55
CA PHE A 262 -6.64 -0.40 -9.00
C PHE A 262 -5.65 0.09 -7.94
N ALA A 263 -6.06 0.19 -6.67
CA ALA A 263 -5.13 0.55 -5.57
C ALA A 263 -3.99 -0.47 -5.44
N LEU A 264 -4.28 -1.77 -5.53
CA LEU A 264 -3.26 -2.82 -5.50
C LEU A 264 -2.30 -2.73 -6.69
N MET A 265 -2.78 -2.33 -7.88
CA MET A 265 -1.91 -2.11 -9.04
C MET A 265 -0.96 -0.92 -8.83
N GLU A 266 -1.43 0.17 -8.20
CA GLU A 266 -0.57 1.30 -7.86
C GLU A 266 0.48 0.93 -6.81
N VAL A 267 0.08 0.21 -5.76
CA VAL A 267 1.02 -0.34 -4.77
C VAL A 267 2.04 -1.26 -5.43
N ARG A 268 1.61 -2.13 -6.36
CA ARG A 268 2.50 -3.02 -7.12
C ARG A 268 3.52 -2.24 -7.94
N ASP A 269 3.08 -1.21 -8.65
CA ASP A 269 3.97 -0.38 -9.47
C ASP A 269 5.03 0.29 -8.60
N GLU A 270 4.62 0.79 -7.44
CA GLU A 270 5.50 1.47 -6.50
C GLU A 270 6.49 0.51 -5.84
N LEU A 271 6.02 -0.64 -5.36
CA LEU A 271 6.88 -1.70 -4.84
C LEU A 271 7.91 -2.11 -5.87
N ARG A 272 7.48 -2.38 -7.12
CA ARG A 272 8.39 -2.73 -8.22
C ARG A 272 9.46 -1.67 -8.42
N ARG A 273 9.10 -0.38 -8.35
CA ARG A 273 10.03 0.74 -8.54
C ARG A 273 11.05 0.81 -7.41
N VAL A 274 10.63 0.72 -6.14
CA VAL A 274 11.54 0.93 -5.01
C VAL A 274 12.33 -0.32 -4.62
N THR A 275 11.84 -1.52 -4.93
CA THR A 275 12.54 -2.78 -4.63
C THR A 275 13.35 -3.31 -5.82
N GLN A 276 13.38 -2.61 -6.96
CA GLN A 276 14.05 -3.06 -8.18
C GLN A 276 15.50 -3.47 -7.95
N ASN A 277 16.21 -2.74 -7.07
CA ASN A 277 17.64 -2.91 -6.81
C ASN A 277 17.92 -3.47 -5.41
N GLU A 278 16.92 -4.05 -4.73
CA GLU A 278 17.07 -4.51 -3.34
C GLU A 278 18.10 -5.65 -3.17
N MET A 279 18.41 -6.37 -4.24
CA MET A 279 19.45 -7.40 -4.28
C MET A 279 20.88 -6.84 -4.31
N LEU A 280 21.05 -5.54 -4.56
CA LEU A 280 22.35 -4.87 -4.48
C LEU A 280 22.72 -4.48 -3.05
N CYS A 281 21.76 -4.54 -2.12
CA CYS A 281 21.95 -4.16 -0.73
C CYS A 281 22.67 -5.24 0.08
N ASP A 282 23.53 -4.80 1.01
CA ASP A 282 24.10 -5.65 2.04
C ASP A 282 23.18 -5.73 3.25
N TRP A 283 22.31 -6.73 3.24
CA TRP A 283 21.33 -6.93 4.29
C TRP A 283 21.92 -7.29 5.65
N SER A 284 23.20 -7.66 5.76
CA SER A 284 23.84 -7.86 7.08
C SER A 284 23.86 -6.56 7.89
N THR A 285 24.03 -5.43 7.22
CA THR A 285 24.11 -4.11 7.85
C THR A 285 22.83 -3.70 8.59
N VAL A 286 21.68 -4.27 8.25
CA VAL A 286 20.40 -4.00 8.94
C VAL A 286 20.36 -4.66 10.32
N TRP A 287 21.04 -5.80 10.49
CA TRP A 287 20.96 -6.62 11.70
C TRP A 287 22.24 -6.57 12.55
N GLU A 288 23.25 -5.86 12.08
CA GLU A 288 24.45 -5.54 12.86
C GLU A 288 24.03 -4.72 14.10
N GLN A 289 24.28 -5.29 15.27
CA GLN A 289 24.15 -4.68 16.60
C GLN A 289 25.51 -4.23 17.10
#